data_AF-A0A7S8A826-F1
#
_entry.id   AF-A0A7S8A826-F1
#
_cell.length_a   1.000
_cell.length_b   1.000
_cell.length_c   1.000
_cell.angle_alpha   90.00
_cell.angle_beta   90.00
_cell.angle_gamma   90.00
#
_symmetry.space_group_name_H-M   'P 1'
#
loop_
_entity.id
_entity.type
_entity.pdbx_description
1 polymer ?
#
loop_
_entity_poly.entity_id
_entity_poly.type
_entity_poly.pdbx_seq_one_letter_code
_entity_poly.pdbx_strand_id
1 'polypeptide(L)'
;MAVDKITVDKTTVDKITVDKITWDRVGRVTEPGRYMYTFGWLTITAGDLEIWKLYPQAAFTLLAQPGGPDATLGEEFHLGAFDVAPGAPPPFTTH
;
A
#
# COMPACT_ATOMS: atom_id res chain seq x y z
N MET A 1 -1.14 -19.94 -45.07
CA MET A 1 -1.20 -20.52 -43.70
C MET A 1 -0.28 -19.66 -42.84
N ALA A 2 -0.75 -18.50 -42.40
CA ALA A 2 0.02 -17.56 -41.58
C ALA A 2 -0.65 -17.43 -40.22
N VAL A 3 0.19 -17.16 -39.24
CA VAL A 3 0.07 -17.35 -37.79
C VAL A 3 -0.60 -16.16 -37.10
N ASP A 4 -1.47 -16.39 -36.12
CA ASP A 4 -1.77 -15.38 -35.09
C ASP A 4 -2.14 -16.08 -33.76
N LYS A 5 -1.14 -16.33 -32.90
CA LYS A 5 -1.37 -16.62 -31.47
C LYS A 5 -1.64 -15.29 -30.78
N ILE A 6 -2.90 -14.91 -30.65
CA ILE A 6 -3.31 -13.79 -29.81
C ILE A 6 -3.50 -14.34 -28.39
N THR A 7 -2.46 -14.22 -27.57
CA THR A 7 -2.56 -14.35 -26.11
C THR A 7 -2.00 -13.08 -25.49
N VAL A 8 -2.84 -12.07 -25.53
CA VAL A 8 -2.86 -10.89 -24.67
C VAL A 8 -4.34 -10.49 -24.79
N ASP A 9 -5.12 -10.40 -23.72
CA ASP A 9 -5.05 -9.27 -22.80
C ASP A 9 -5.41 -9.69 -21.38
N LYS A 10 -4.39 -9.65 -20.53
CA LYS A 10 -4.52 -9.78 -19.09
C LYS A 10 -5.04 -8.46 -18.53
N THR A 11 -6.36 -8.42 -18.35
CA THR A 11 -6.99 -7.81 -17.18
C THR A 11 -6.79 -6.29 -17.02
N THR A 12 -7.47 -5.50 -17.85
CA THR A 12 -7.82 -4.11 -17.50
C THR A 12 -9.00 -4.13 -16.52
N VAL A 13 -8.76 -4.58 -15.29
CA VAL A 13 -9.54 -4.05 -14.17
C VAL A 13 -8.94 -2.67 -13.97
N ASP A 14 -9.72 -1.65 -14.31
CA ASP A 14 -9.53 -0.29 -13.84
C ASP A 14 -9.46 -0.35 -12.31
N LYS A 15 -8.25 -0.61 -11.85
CA LYS A 15 -7.94 -0.86 -10.46
C LYS A 15 -7.96 0.54 -9.91
N ILE A 16 -8.98 0.84 -9.12
CA ILE A 16 -8.82 1.77 -8.01
C ILE A 16 -7.66 1.18 -7.22
N THR A 17 -6.43 1.49 -7.62
CA THR A 17 -5.21 1.08 -6.97
C THR A 17 -5.22 1.88 -5.69
N VAL A 18 -5.96 1.37 -4.71
CA VAL A 18 -5.67 1.62 -3.31
C VAL A 18 -4.17 1.44 -3.20
N ASP A 19 -3.44 2.55 -3.07
CA ASP A 19 -1.99 2.53 -3.11
C ASP A 19 -1.55 1.79 -1.84
N LYS A 20 -1.33 0.49 -1.98
CA LYS A 20 -0.87 -0.34 -0.88
C LYS A 20 0.63 -0.15 -0.76
N ILE A 21 1.09 0.14 0.45
CA ILE A 21 2.48 0.42 0.76
C ILE A 21 3.03 -0.62 1.71
N THR A 22 4.11 -1.28 1.29
CA THR A 22 4.83 -2.28 2.08
C THR A 22 6.01 -1.64 2.80
N TRP A 23 6.55 -2.34 3.79
CA TRP A 23 7.71 -1.86 4.54
C TRP A 23 8.92 -1.59 3.64
N ASP A 24 9.12 -2.45 2.64
CA ASP A 24 10.20 -2.30 1.66
C ASP A 24 10.04 -1.03 0.82
N ARG A 25 8.81 -0.68 0.45
CA ARG A 25 8.49 0.51 -0.35
C ARG A 25 8.78 1.83 0.38
N VAL A 26 8.73 1.85 1.71
CA VAL A 26 9.13 3.01 2.53
C VAL A 26 10.61 2.98 2.93
N GLY A 27 11.42 2.07 2.37
CA GLY A 27 12.84 1.98 2.71
C GLY A 27 13.11 1.36 4.07
N ARG A 28 12.15 0.55 4.58
CA ARG A 28 12.31 -0.24 5.81
C ARG A 28 12.56 0.62 7.06
N VAL A 29 11.82 1.74 7.17
CA VAL A 29 11.91 2.66 8.32
C VAL A 29 11.70 1.94 9.66
N THR A 30 12.43 2.37 10.68
CA THR A 30 12.37 1.77 12.02
C THR A 30 11.89 2.72 13.10
N GLU A 31 11.70 3.99 12.76
CA GLU A 31 11.28 5.04 13.67
C GLU A 31 9.92 5.61 13.25
N PRO A 32 9.03 5.90 14.21
CA PRO A 32 7.76 6.53 13.88
C PRO A 32 8.00 7.99 13.53
N GLY A 33 7.30 8.50 12.52
CA GLY A 33 7.49 9.86 12.05
C GLY A 33 6.79 10.16 10.73
N ARG A 34 7.07 11.36 10.23
CA ARG A 34 6.55 11.87 8.96
C ARG A 34 7.67 11.81 7.92
N TYR A 35 7.46 11.02 6.88
CA TYR A 35 8.41 10.77 5.80
C TYR A 35 7.90 11.40 4.50
N MET A 36 8.81 11.83 3.63
CA MET A 36 8.43 12.35 2.33
C MET A 36 8.10 11.18 1.40
N TYR A 37 6.89 11.17 0.83
CA TYR A 37 6.41 10.11 -0.05
C TYR A 37 5.93 10.71 -1.37
N THR A 38 6.65 10.45 -2.47
CA THR A 38 6.41 10.83 -3.88
C THR A 38 5.82 12.23 -4.17
N PHE A 39 4.62 12.55 -3.67
CA PHE A 39 3.89 13.80 -3.87
C PHE A 39 3.40 14.47 -2.58
N GLY A 40 3.78 13.95 -1.43
CA GLY A 40 3.31 14.45 -0.13
C GLY A 40 4.08 13.85 1.02
N TRP A 41 3.41 13.78 2.16
CA TRP A 41 4.01 13.29 3.40
C TRP A 41 3.28 12.07 3.91
N LEU A 42 4.02 11.01 4.21
CA LEU A 42 3.52 9.79 4.81
C LEU A 42 3.82 9.76 6.31
N THR A 43 2.79 9.70 7.11
CA THR A 43 2.89 9.50 8.56
C THR A 43 2.89 8.02 8.88
N ILE A 44 3.95 7.57 9.55
CA ILE A 44 4.15 6.20 10.00
C ILE A 44 4.16 6.22 11.52
N THR A 45 3.21 5.53 12.14
CA THR A 45 3.09 5.46 13.60
C THR A 45 3.89 4.30 14.18
N ALA A 46 4.09 4.31 15.49
CA ALA A 46 4.75 3.19 16.17
C ALA A 46 3.98 1.88 16.00
N GLY A 47 2.65 1.94 15.93
CA GLY A 47 1.80 0.76 15.70
C GLY A 47 2.01 0.15 14.30
N ASP A 48 2.20 0.98 13.28
CA ASP A 48 2.47 0.50 11.92
C ASP A 48 3.81 -0.24 11.83
N LEU A 49 4.82 0.26 12.54
CA LEU A 49 6.13 -0.38 12.64
C LEU A 49 6.05 -1.73 13.35
N GLU A 50 5.23 -1.84 14.41
CA GLU A 50 5.02 -3.12 15.11
C GLU A 50 4.42 -4.16 14.17
N ILE A 51 3.43 -3.77 13.36
CA ILE A 51 2.82 -4.64 12.34
C ILE A 51 3.87 -5.06 11.31
N TRP A 52 4.71 -4.15 10.81
CA TRP A 52 5.76 -4.52 9.86
C TRP A 52 6.85 -5.40 10.47
N LYS A 53 7.17 -5.22 11.76
CA LYS A 53 8.09 -6.12 12.47
C LYS A 53 7.52 -7.54 12.58
N LEU A 54 6.21 -7.67 12.84
CA LEU A 54 5.51 -8.97 12.92
C LEU A 54 5.26 -9.58 11.53
N TYR A 55 4.92 -8.74 10.57
CA TYR A 55 4.52 -9.08 9.21
C TYR A 55 5.30 -8.19 8.22
N PRO A 56 6.55 -8.55 7.88
CA PRO A 56 7.38 -7.73 6.98
C PRO A 56 6.81 -7.60 5.57
N GLN A 57 5.92 -8.51 5.18
CA GLN A 57 5.17 -8.48 3.92
C GLN A 57 3.83 -7.74 4.01
N ALA A 58 3.49 -7.15 5.17
CA ALA A 58 2.24 -6.42 5.33
C ALA A 58 2.21 -5.17 4.45
N ALA A 59 1.09 -5.01 3.75
CA ALA A 59 0.83 -3.87 2.88
C ALA A 59 -0.29 -3.03 3.48
N PHE A 60 0.02 -1.78 3.82
CA PHE A 60 -0.93 -0.83 4.36
C PHE A 60 -1.63 -0.08 3.26
N THR A 61 -2.90 0.23 3.46
CA THR A 61 -3.64 1.13 2.58
C THR A 61 -3.21 2.56 2.84
N LEU A 62 -2.75 3.27 1.82
CA LEU A 62 -2.46 4.70 1.92
C LEU A 62 -3.77 5.49 1.98
N LEU A 63 -4.00 6.18 3.10
CA LEU A 63 -5.16 7.04 3.28
C LEU A 63 -4.74 8.50 3.18
N ALA A 64 -5.31 9.21 2.21
CA ALA A 64 -5.17 10.65 2.10
C ALA A 64 -5.94 11.31 3.24
N GLN A 65 -5.24 12.11 4.04
CA GLN A 65 -5.85 13.01 5.00
C GLN A 65 -5.87 14.41 4.37
N PRO A 66 -7.04 14.98 4.11
CA PRO A 66 -7.12 16.37 3.65
C PRO A 66 -6.53 17.24 4.75
N GLY A 67 -5.40 17.89 4.45
CA GLY A 67 -4.80 18.87 5.35
C GLY A 67 -5.83 19.96 5.64
N GLY A 68 -5.89 20.40 6.90
CA GLY A 68 -6.75 21.52 7.30
C GLY A 68 -6.44 22.79 6.48
N PRO A 69 -7.23 23.86 6.64
CA PRO A 69 -7.11 25.09 5.84
C PRO A 69 -5.74 25.81 5.94
N ASP A 70 -4.84 25.35 6.81
CA ASP A 70 -3.48 25.85 7.02
C ASP A 70 -2.38 24.95 6.40
N ALA A 71 -2.76 23.87 5.69
CA ALA A 71 -1.84 22.90 5.12
C ALA A 71 -1.14 23.45 3.86
N THR A 72 -0.13 24.29 4.07
CA THR A 72 0.75 24.86 3.04
C THR A 72 1.79 23.85 2.51
N LEU A 73 1.79 22.61 3.01
CA LEU A 73 2.86 21.62 2.85
C LEU A 73 2.35 20.29 2.27
N GLY A 74 1.63 20.33 1.14
CA GLY A 74 1.29 19.14 0.36
C GLY A 74 0.28 18.18 1.03
N GLU A 75 -0.15 17.17 0.29
CA GLU A 75 -1.09 16.17 0.78
C GLU A 75 -0.44 15.31 1.88
N GLU A 76 -1.17 15.11 2.97
CA GLU A 76 -0.75 14.26 4.08
C GLU A 76 -1.40 12.89 3.91
N PHE A 77 -0.61 11.85 4.03
CA PHE A 77 -1.05 10.47 3.92
C PHE A 77 -0.71 9.75 5.22
N HIS A 78 -1.55 8.82 5.62
CA HIS A 78 -1.30 7.94 6.76
C HIS A 78 -1.58 6.49 6.38
N LEU A 79 -1.00 5.57 7.16
CA LEU A 79 -1.20 4.15 6.99
C LEU A 79 -2.55 3.75 7.62
N GLY A 80 -3.42 3.17 6.79
CA GLY A 80 -4.75 2.71 7.18
C GLY A 80 -4.80 1.20 7.43
N ALA A 81 -5.83 0.55 6.90
CA ALA A 81 -5.97 -0.90 7.02
C ALA A 81 -4.79 -1.64 6.37
N PHE A 82 -4.27 -2.65 7.04
CA PHE A 82 -3.15 -3.47 6.58
C PHE A 82 -3.59 -4.87 6.15
N ASP A 83 -2.85 -5.40 5.19
CA ASP A 83 -3.03 -6.73 4.62
C ASP A 83 -1.73 -7.52 4.83
N VAL A 84 -1.76 -8.53 5.71
CA VAL A 84 -0.57 -9.31 6.09
C VAL A 84 -0.15 -10.35 5.05
N ALA A 85 -0.98 -10.61 4.04
CA ALA A 85 -0.74 -11.63 3.04
C ALA A 85 -1.46 -11.30 1.71
N PRO A 86 -0.99 -10.28 0.97
CA PRO A 86 -1.62 -9.87 -0.29
C PRO A 86 -1.53 -10.94 -1.40
N GLY A 87 -0.88 -12.08 -1.15
CA GLY A 87 -0.75 -13.22 -2.05
C GLY A 87 -1.12 -14.59 -1.45
N ALA A 88 -1.62 -14.67 -0.21
CA ALA A 88 -2.13 -15.95 0.28
C ALA A 88 -3.53 -16.19 -0.29
N PRO A 89 -3.79 -17.33 -0.98
CA PRO A 89 -5.15 -17.71 -1.31
C PRO A 89 -5.95 -17.77 0.01
N PRO A 90 -7.19 -17.26 0.04
CA PRO A 90 -8.02 -17.40 1.23
C PRO A 90 -8.10 -18.89 1.57
N PRO A 91 -8.07 -19.28 2.86
CA PRO A 91 -8.41 -20.64 3.21
C PRO A 91 -9.85 -20.85 2.74
N PHE A 92 -10.03 -21.55 1.62
CA PHE A 92 -11.33 -22.07 1.23
C PHE A 92 -11.67 -23.12 2.29
N THR A 93 -12.30 -22.70 3.38
CA THR A 93 -12.93 -23.62 4.31
C THR A 93 -14.14 -24.20 3.58
N THR A 94 -13.89 -25.23 2.79
CA THR A 94 -14.92 -26.19 2.38
C THR A 94 -15.28 -26.97 3.65
N HIS A 95 -16.47 -26.72 4.16
CA HIS A 95 -17.17 -27.60 5.08
C HIS A 95 -18.53 -27.93 4.47
#